data_AF-A0A655XDD8-F1
#
_entry.id   AF-A0A655XDD8-F1
#
_cell.length_a   1.000
_cell.length_b   1.000
_cell.length_c   1.000
_cell.angle_alpha   90.00
_cell.angle_beta   90.00
_cell.angle_gamma   90.00
#
_symmetry.space_group_name_H-M   'P 1'
#
loop_
_entity.id
_entity.type
_entity.pdbx_description
1 polymer ?
#
loop_
_entity_poly.entity_id
_entity_poly.type
_entity_poly.pdbx_seq_one_letter_code
_entity_poly.pdbx_strand_id
1 'polypeptide(L)'
;MNPQPTANAQPNLGRSTKATPDFPTHFPKSSIGIENELAGLVVAMPANSAQKFGYVKSAQGDALFMLTKDMNQGSYQRPPSLQDGKNYQNWQTHTVELVSYPCEMDDKAAVETRKQAMLWLATHFTTHIDQSNHQPLAPIQSEDGRFVIEITNAKHVIAAGNGISAESQGQTITMTPSGQQATVGVAAKGFGTSATPELRLLESAPWYQKSLKSQFASLTSAENLDDKELAANVFAYLTSIYLKTAELAKKFGIYINEWDPMSEQITPNANGLTDPKVKNAWEILPRTKPSKIVEILSKSDAKAVMKHIKPQLQSRYSESLSKNVFQYFQDGGEVAGHGINNATVGDKHSPELAILFEFRTVPNELQSYLPKTESTTKSEVKLLDQFDPMKRKTVIQQVESLVQNSGDAFDKWYQSYRDSMNQPPVKNAKKIASANQKAQWVKEHNPQEWQRIIA
;
A
#
# COMPACT_ATOMS: atom_id res chain seq x y z
N MET A 1 61.35 15.29 20.63
CA MET A 1 60.75 14.07 20.05
C MET A 1 59.30 14.04 20.49
N ASN A 2 58.37 14.33 19.57
CA ASN A 2 56.93 14.31 19.86
C ASN A 2 56.44 12.85 19.92
N PRO A 3 55.59 12.48 20.90
CA PRO A 3 54.94 11.19 20.90
C PRO A 3 53.78 11.17 19.89
N GLN A 4 53.69 10.09 19.11
CA GLN A 4 52.59 9.81 18.19
C GLN A 4 51.28 9.57 18.96
N PRO A 5 50.13 10.07 18.48
CA PRO A 5 48.84 9.78 19.06
C PRO A 5 48.38 8.35 18.71
N THR A 6 47.96 7.63 19.75
CA THR A 6 47.34 6.30 19.68
C THR A 6 46.08 6.33 18.83
N ALA A 7 46.00 5.42 17.85
CA ALA A 7 44.83 5.20 17.02
C ALA A 7 43.60 4.87 17.89
N ASN A 8 42.51 5.61 17.62
CA ASN A 8 41.19 5.38 18.20
C ASN A 8 40.75 3.93 18.03
N ALA A 9 40.40 3.31 19.15
CA ALA A 9 39.72 2.02 19.18
C ALA A 9 38.42 2.11 18.38
N GLN A 10 38.26 1.26 17.36
CA GLN A 10 36.98 1.02 16.73
C GLN A 10 36.02 0.42 17.78
N PRO A 11 34.80 0.97 17.95
CA PRO A 11 33.81 0.32 18.79
C PRO A 11 33.41 -1.01 18.14
N ASN A 12 33.69 -2.09 18.85
CA ASN A 12 33.26 -3.45 18.56
C ASN A 12 31.73 -3.50 18.65
N LEU A 13 31.01 -3.20 17.56
CA LEU A 13 29.58 -3.48 17.43
C LEU A 13 29.41 -4.99 17.29
N GLY A 14 29.25 -5.66 18.43
CA GLY A 14 28.97 -7.09 18.49
C GLY A 14 27.81 -7.46 17.56
N ARG A 15 28.06 -8.43 16.67
CA ARG A 15 27.06 -9.08 15.82
C ARG A 15 26.04 -9.83 16.69
N SER A 16 25.09 -9.13 17.28
CA SER A 16 23.80 -9.73 17.63
C SER A 16 22.90 -9.59 16.41
N THR A 17 22.63 -10.67 15.68
CA THR A 17 21.56 -10.68 14.67
C THR A 17 20.23 -10.55 15.41
N LYS A 18 19.74 -9.32 15.58
CA LYS A 18 18.43 -9.08 16.19
C LYS A 18 17.35 -9.60 15.23
N ALA A 19 16.37 -10.32 15.76
CA ALA A 19 15.20 -10.71 14.99
C ALA A 19 14.35 -9.47 14.68
N THR A 20 13.66 -9.45 13.55
CA THR A 20 12.68 -8.39 13.26
C THR A 20 11.55 -8.54 14.28
N PRO A 21 11.21 -7.50 15.06
CA PRO A 21 10.10 -7.57 16.02
C PRO A 21 8.79 -7.98 15.34
N ASP A 22 7.93 -8.72 16.03
CA ASP A 22 6.57 -8.95 15.55
C ASP A 22 5.70 -7.70 15.72
N PHE A 23 4.59 -7.63 14.98
CA PHE A 23 3.68 -6.50 15.09
C PHE A 23 3.10 -6.41 16.52
N PRO A 24 2.98 -5.20 17.10
CA PRO A 24 2.16 -5.01 18.28
C PRO A 24 0.71 -5.39 17.95
N THR A 25 0.08 -6.15 18.84
CA THR A 25 -1.24 -6.75 18.60
C THR A 25 -2.37 -6.02 19.32
N HIS A 26 -2.08 -5.02 20.16
CA HIS A 26 -3.10 -4.33 20.95
C HIS A 26 -3.01 -2.81 20.81
N PHE A 27 -4.16 -2.17 20.58
CA PHE A 27 -4.32 -0.72 20.54
C PHE A 27 -5.55 -0.27 21.32
N PRO A 28 -5.56 0.90 21.97
CA PRO A 28 -6.74 1.35 22.72
C PRO A 28 -7.98 1.58 21.83
N LYS A 29 -7.78 1.94 20.55
CA LYS A 29 -8.85 2.22 19.57
C LYS A 29 -8.49 1.65 18.19
N SER A 30 -8.93 2.32 17.10
CA SER A 30 -8.58 1.95 15.74
C SER A 30 -7.09 2.11 15.47
N SER A 31 -6.56 1.20 14.66
CA SER A 31 -5.15 1.17 14.27
C SER A 31 -5.01 1.20 12.76
N ILE A 32 -3.86 1.67 12.28
CA ILE A 32 -3.50 1.67 10.86
C ILE A 32 -2.07 1.19 10.66
N GLY A 33 -1.91 0.27 9.70
CA GLY A 33 -0.65 -0.10 9.06
C GLY A 33 -0.69 0.34 7.59
N ILE A 34 0.48 0.58 7.00
CA ILE A 34 0.63 0.94 5.59
C ILE A 34 1.66 0.02 4.93
N GLU A 35 1.41 -0.30 3.67
CA GLU A 35 2.25 -1.14 2.83
C GLU A 35 2.64 -0.29 1.61
N ASN A 36 3.93 -0.28 1.28
CA ASN A 36 4.45 0.52 0.19
C ASN A 36 5.52 -0.22 -0.60
N GLU A 37 5.14 -0.75 -1.76
CA GLU A 37 6.06 -1.27 -2.76
C GLU A 37 6.91 -0.15 -3.36
N LEU A 38 8.23 -0.34 -3.39
CA LEU A 38 9.19 0.61 -3.95
C LEU A 38 9.39 0.35 -5.44
N ALA A 39 9.55 1.44 -6.20
CA ALA A 39 9.95 1.40 -7.59
C ALA A 39 11.42 1.82 -7.78
N GLY A 40 12.10 1.18 -8.73
CA GLY A 40 13.46 1.54 -9.15
C GLY A 40 14.57 0.64 -8.60
N LEU A 41 14.24 -0.35 -7.77
CA LEU A 41 15.20 -1.34 -7.26
C LEU A 41 14.55 -2.71 -7.02
N VAL A 42 15.40 -3.71 -6.80
CA VAL A 42 15.03 -5.05 -6.33
C VAL A 42 15.93 -5.47 -5.16
N VAL A 43 15.43 -6.42 -4.37
CA VAL A 43 16.23 -7.21 -3.42
C VAL A 43 16.43 -8.61 -3.99
N ALA A 44 17.66 -9.13 -3.93
CA ALA A 44 17.92 -10.54 -4.22
C ALA A 44 18.30 -11.28 -2.94
N MET A 45 17.73 -12.47 -2.74
CA MET A 45 17.94 -13.33 -1.57
C MET A 45 17.96 -14.81 -1.98
N PRO A 46 18.54 -15.73 -1.18
CA PRO A 46 18.40 -17.17 -1.41
C PRO A 46 16.94 -17.60 -1.55
N ALA A 47 16.66 -18.57 -2.43
CA ALA A 47 15.34 -19.20 -2.51
C ALA A 47 14.84 -19.65 -1.13
N ASN A 48 13.51 -19.56 -0.93
CA ASN A 48 12.83 -19.88 0.33
C ASN A 48 13.26 -19.06 1.56
N SER A 49 13.99 -17.95 1.37
CA SER A 49 14.26 -17.00 2.48
C SER A 49 12.94 -16.46 3.06
N ALA A 50 12.96 -16.15 4.36
CA ALA A 50 11.88 -15.41 5.01
C ALA A 50 11.63 -14.06 4.30
N GLN A 51 10.41 -13.53 4.42
CA GLN A 51 10.04 -12.28 3.75
C GLN A 51 10.82 -11.07 4.28
N LYS A 52 11.00 -11.00 5.60
CA LYS A 52 11.66 -9.89 6.29
C LYS A 52 13.19 -10.03 6.20
N PHE A 53 13.89 -8.98 5.80
CA PHE A 53 15.36 -8.94 5.79
C PHE A 53 15.96 -7.81 6.64
N GLY A 54 15.13 -6.87 7.09
CA GLY A 54 15.51 -5.80 8.00
C GLY A 54 14.29 -5.05 8.54
N TYR A 55 14.54 -4.01 9.33
CA TYR A 55 13.53 -3.03 9.74
C TYR A 55 14.19 -1.68 10.04
N VAL A 56 13.39 -0.62 10.02
CA VAL A 56 13.79 0.72 10.47
C VAL A 56 13.09 1.03 11.78
N LYS A 57 13.83 1.60 12.72
CA LYS A 57 13.33 2.09 14.01
C LYS A 57 13.71 3.55 14.25
N SER A 58 12.99 4.23 15.14
CA SER A 58 13.39 5.53 15.66
C SER A 58 14.68 5.40 16.48
N ALA A 59 15.40 6.52 16.67
CA ALA A 59 16.54 6.59 17.57
C ALA A 59 16.19 6.18 19.02
N GLN A 60 14.92 6.40 19.41
CA GLN A 60 14.35 6.06 20.71
C GLN A 60 14.06 4.55 20.84
N GLY A 61 14.05 3.80 19.73
CA GLY A 61 13.91 2.35 19.70
C GLY A 61 12.57 1.84 19.16
N ASP A 62 11.66 2.74 18.77
CA ASP A 62 10.33 2.36 18.26
C ASP A 62 10.44 1.77 16.87
N ALA A 63 9.98 0.54 16.67
CA ALA A 63 9.96 -0.08 15.35
C ALA A 63 8.93 0.63 14.45
N LEU A 64 9.37 1.14 13.30
CA LEU A 64 8.55 1.97 12.40
C LEU A 64 8.00 1.15 11.23
N PHE A 65 8.88 0.45 10.51
CA PHE A 65 8.49 -0.43 9.40
C PHE A 65 9.54 -1.51 9.12
N MET A 66 9.11 -2.60 8.53
CA MET A 66 9.93 -3.72 8.08
C MET A 66 10.37 -3.51 6.64
N LEU A 67 11.55 -4.04 6.30
CA LEU A 67 11.99 -4.22 4.93
C LEU A 67 11.68 -5.66 4.51
N THR A 68 10.82 -5.82 3.50
CA THR A 68 10.36 -7.12 3.02
C THR A 68 10.62 -7.29 1.53
N LYS A 69 10.80 -8.54 1.11
CA LYS A 69 10.65 -8.91 -0.30
C LYS A 69 9.17 -9.17 -0.58
N ASP A 70 8.70 -8.78 -1.76
CA ASP A 70 7.31 -8.98 -2.19
C ASP A 70 7.25 -9.80 -3.51
N MET A 71 6.95 -9.17 -4.64
CA MET A 71 6.74 -9.86 -5.91
C MET A 71 8.04 -10.47 -6.44
N ASN A 72 8.03 -11.77 -6.77
CA ASN A 72 9.19 -12.45 -7.38
C ASN A 72 9.38 -11.97 -8.83
N GLN A 73 10.59 -11.50 -9.15
CA GLN A 73 10.98 -10.93 -10.44
C GLN A 73 11.89 -11.86 -11.26
N GLY A 74 12.01 -13.13 -10.85
CA GLY A 74 12.81 -14.16 -11.48
C GLY A 74 14.05 -14.57 -10.67
N SER A 75 14.91 -15.36 -11.30
CA SER A 75 16.17 -15.80 -10.69
C SER A 75 17.23 -14.71 -10.76
N TYR A 76 17.95 -14.49 -9.66
CA TYR A 76 19.05 -13.53 -9.61
C TYR A 76 20.29 -14.08 -10.33
N GLN A 77 20.90 -13.25 -11.16
CA GLN A 77 22.19 -13.52 -11.79
C GLN A 77 23.16 -12.42 -11.39
N ARG A 78 24.28 -12.79 -10.75
CA ARG A 78 25.33 -11.84 -10.39
C ARG A 78 25.96 -11.29 -11.68
N PRO A 79 26.01 -9.96 -11.90
CA PRO A 79 26.68 -9.41 -13.07
C PRO A 79 28.13 -9.89 -13.14
N PRO A 80 28.63 -10.35 -14.32
CA PRO A 80 29.98 -10.90 -14.44
C PRO A 80 31.09 -9.94 -13.96
N SER A 81 30.92 -8.64 -14.20
CA SER A 81 31.85 -7.59 -13.74
C SER A 81 31.87 -7.37 -12.22
N LEU A 82 30.87 -7.89 -11.50
CA LEU A 82 30.75 -7.79 -10.04
C LEU A 82 31.00 -9.12 -9.34
N GLN A 83 31.63 -10.10 -10.00
CA GLN A 83 32.03 -11.35 -9.35
C GLN A 83 32.94 -11.07 -8.14
N ASP A 84 32.57 -11.61 -6.98
CA ASP A 84 33.22 -11.35 -5.69
C ASP A 84 33.57 -12.64 -4.93
N GLY A 85 33.52 -13.80 -5.60
CA GLY A 85 33.78 -15.11 -5.02
C GLY A 85 32.68 -15.64 -4.08
N LYS A 86 31.55 -14.93 -3.91
CA LYS A 86 30.42 -15.40 -3.10
C LYS A 86 29.47 -16.27 -3.91
N ASN A 87 28.73 -17.12 -3.21
CA ASN A 87 27.73 -18.00 -3.81
C ASN A 87 26.35 -17.32 -3.90
N TYR A 88 25.90 -17.08 -5.14
CA TYR A 88 24.58 -16.55 -5.47
C TYR A 88 23.65 -17.58 -6.14
N GLN A 89 24.00 -18.87 -6.07
CA GLN A 89 23.24 -19.94 -6.70
C GLN A 89 21.82 -20.05 -6.12
N ASN A 90 20.82 -20.15 -7.00
CA ASN A 90 19.39 -20.24 -6.66
C ASN A 90 18.84 -19.02 -5.91
N TRP A 91 19.51 -17.87 -5.98
CA TRP A 91 18.93 -16.64 -5.46
C TRP A 91 17.78 -16.18 -6.36
N GLN A 92 16.79 -15.51 -5.77
CA GLN A 92 15.63 -14.96 -6.44
C GLN A 92 15.63 -13.44 -6.27
N THR A 93 15.27 -12.71 -7.32
CA THR A 93 15.01 -11.27 -7.26
C THR A 93 13.56 -11.03 -6.87
N HIS A 94 13.32 -9.99 -6.09
CA HIS A 94 11.99 -9.57 -5.69
C HIS A 94 11.90 -8.04 -5.66
N THR A 95 10.69 -7.50 -5.83
CA THR A 95 10.42 -6.12 -5.43
C THR A 95 10.59 -5.96 -3.92
N VAL A 96 10.85 -4.72 -3.48
CA VAL A 96 10.97 -4.38 -2.06
C VAL A 96 9.71 -3.67 -1.62
N GLU A 97 9.12 -4.14 -0.53
CA GLU A 97 7.97 -3.50 0.11
C GLU A 97 8.37 -3.01 1.51
N LEU A 98 7.91 -1.81 1.85
CA LEU A 98 8.04 -1.25 3.19
C LEU A 98 6.72 -1.41 3.93
N VAL A 99 6.71 -2.24 4.97
CA VAL A 99 5.50 -2.61 5.71
C VAL A 99 5.56 -2.02 7.12
N SER A 100 4.70 -1.06 7.44
CA SER A 100 4.75 -0.39 8.73
C SER A 100 4.31 -1.29 9.88
N TYR A 101 4.93 -1.10 11.05
CA TYR A 101 4.31 -1.56 12.30
C TYR A 101 3.06 -0.71 12.54
N PRO A 102 1.91 -1.30 12.89
CA PRO A 102 0.69 -0.53 13.08
C PRO A 102 0.84 0.52 14.19
N CYS A 103 0.07 1.59 14.10
CA CYS A 103 -0.06 2.64 15.11
C CYS A 103 -1.52 3.05 15.28
N GLU A 104 -1.84 3.80 16.33
CA GLU A 104 -3.17 4.39 16.51
C GLU A 104 -3.46 5.38 15.37
N MET A 105 -4.70 5.38 14.86
CA MET A 105 -5.06 6.24 13.73
C MET A 105 -5.02 7.74 14.07
N ASP A 106 -5.31 8.10 15.32
CA ASP A 106 -5.27 9.48 15.81
C ASP A 106 -3.87 9.92 16.29
N ASP A 107 -2.87 9.02 16.32
CA ASP A 107 -1.48 9.37 16.65
C ASP A 107 -0.75 9.97 15.43
N LYS A 108 -0.93 11.28 15.26
CA LYS A 108 -0.28 12.06 14.20
C LYS A 108 1.24 11.94 14.22
N ALA A 109 1.87 11.84 15.39
CA ALA A 109 3.32 11.78 15.49
C ALA A 109 3.86 10.43 14.99
N ALA A 110 3.22 9.34 15.41
CA ALA A 110 3.56 7.99 14.94
C ALA A 110 3.38 7.83 13.44
N VAL A 111 2.32 8.41 12.87
CA VAL A 111 2.05 8.41 11.43
C VAL A 111 3.10 9.21 10.66
N GLU A 112 3.36 10.46 11.05
CA GLU A 112 4.34 11.30 10.36
C GLU A 112 5.76 10.74 10.47
N THR A 113 6.13 10.15 11.60
CA THR A 113 7.45 9.53 11.79
C THR A 113 7.66 8.36 10.83
N ARG A 114 6.64 7.50 10.63
CA ARG A 114 6.69 6.41 9.64
C ARG A 114 6.87 6.94 8.22
N LYS A 115 6.08 7.94 7.83
CA LYS A 115 6.16 8.57 6.50
C LYS A 115 7.54 9.16 6.24
N GLN A 116 8.07 9.93 7.18
CA GLN A 116 9.38 10.55 7.06
C GLN A 116 10.51 9.52 7.02
N ALA A 117 10.43 8.45 7.82
CA ALA A 117 11.42 7.38 7.81
C ALA A 117 11.42 6.60 6.50
N MET A 118 10.24 6.35 5.93
CA MET A 118 10.08 5.72 4.62
C MET A 118 10.68 6.57 3.49
N LEU A 119 10.42 7.88 3.49
CA LEU A 119 11.00 8.82 2.53
C LEU A 119 12.52 8.91 2.66
N TRP A 120 13.02 8.99 3.89
CA TRP A 120 14.46 8.97 4.16
C TRP A 120 15.11 7.69 3.64
N LEU A 121 14.50 6.52 3.87
CA LEU A 121 15.05 5.25 3.39
C LEU A 121 15.06 5.19 1.86
N ALA A 122 14.07 5.76 1.17
CA ALA A 122 14.10 5.87 -0.30
C ALA A 122 15.29 6.73 -0.79
N THR A 123 15.58 7.84 -0.12
CA THR A 123 16.79 8.64 -0.39
C THR A 123 18.07 7.84 -0.12
N HIS A 124 18.12 7.11 1.00
CA HIS A 124 19.26 6.25 1.32
C HIS A 124 19.46 5.15 0.27
N PHE A 125 18.37 4.51 -0.19
CA PHE A 125 18.43 3.52 -1.26
C PHE A 125 18.92 4.12 -2.58
N THR A 126 18.53 5.35 -2.91
CA THR A 126 18.99 6.05 -4.11
C THR A 126 20.51 6.18 -4.11
N THR A 127 21.10 6.61 -2.99
CA THR A 127 22.57 6.64 -2.82
C THR A 127 23.18 5.23 -2.82
N HIS A 128 22.51 4.25 -2.19
CA HIS A 128 22.99 2.88 -2.13
C HIS A 128 23.13 2.24 -3.52
N ILE A 129 22.14 2.41 -4.41
CA ILE A 129 22.22 1.84 -5.76
C ILE A 129 23.18 2.59 -6.68
N ASP A 130 23.55 3.82 -6.34
CA ASP A 130 24.56 4.61 -7.07
C ASP A 130 25.99 4.17 -6.72
N GLN A 131 26.29 4.03 -5.42
CA GLN A 131 27.65 3.83 -4.93
C GLN A 131 27.95 2.40 -4.47
N SER A 132 26.92 1.65 -4.11
CA SER A 132 27.00 0.32 -3.49
C SER A 132 26.06 -0.69 -4.17
N ASN A 133 25.89 -0.56 -5.49
CA ASN A 133 24.99 -1.42 -6.26
C ASN A 133 25.35 -2.91 -6.08
N HIS A 134 24.32 -3.76 -5.99
CA HIS A 134 24.44 -5.19 -5.69
C HIS A 134 25.20 -5.52 -4.40
N GLN A 135 25.21 -4.63 -3.41
CA GLN A 135 25.68 -4.90 -2.05
C GLN A 135 24.50 -5.02 -1.08
N PRO A 136 24.65 -5.76 0.04
CA PRO A 136 23.67 -5.73 1.12
C PRO A 136 23.55 -4.33 1.70
N LEU A 137 22.36 -3.97 2.22
CA LEU A 137 22.25 -2.81 3.09
C LEU A 137 23.08 -3.01 4.35
N ALA A 138 23.69 -1.92 4.83
CA ALA A 138 24.38 -1.88 6.12
C ALA A 138 23.43 -1.35 7.23
N PRO A 139 23.57 -1.83 8.47
CA PRO A 139 22.88 -1.24 9.61
C PRO A 139 23.53 0.11 9.95
N ILE A 140 22.86 1.20 9.58
CA ILE A 140 23.34 2.58 9.77
C ILE A 140 22.29 3.43 10.50
N GLN A 141 22.73 4.59 10.98
CA GLN A 141 21.87 5.65 11.48
C GLN A 141 21.78 6.78 10.45
N SER A 142 20.62 7.42 10.33
CA SER A 142 20.44 8.62 9.49
C SER A 142 21.36 9.75 9.94
N GLU A 143 21.74 10.64 9.02
CA GLU A 143 22.64 11.77 9.31
C GLU A 143 22.08 12.73 10.37
N ASP A 144 20.76 12.91 10.37
CA ASP A 144 20.03 13.68 11.38
C ASP A 144 19.81 12.93 12.71
N GLY A 145 20.30 11.69 12.81
CA GLY A 145 20.24 10.85 13.99
C GLY A 145 18.86 10.24 14.27
N ARG A 146 17.82 10.49 13.47
CA ARG A 146 16.43 10.12 13.78
C ARG A 146 16.06 8.66 13.53
N PHE A 147 16.66 8.02 12.54
CA PHE A 147 16.28 6.68 12.08
C PHE A 147 17.46 5.73 12.06
N VAL A 148 17.22 4.46 12.39
CA VAL A 148 18.23 3.41 12.42
C VAL A 148 17.76 2.22 11.61
N ILE A 149 18.57 1.77 10.66
CA ILE A 149 18.37 0.51 9.93
C ILE A 149 18.95 -0.63 10.77
N GLU A 150 18.15 -1.65 11.00
CA GLU A 150 18.57 -2.92 11.61
C GLU A 150 18.42 -4.03 10.55
N ILE A 151 19.51 -4.76 10.30
CA ILE A 151 19.54 -5.86 9.32
C ILE A 151 19.40 -7.19 10.04
N THR A 152 18.35 -7.93 9.70
CA THR A 152 18.01 -9.19 10.36
C THR A 152 18.37 -10.41 9.51
N ASN A 153 18.51 -10.22 8.19
CA ASN A 153 19.10 -11.20 7.29
C ASN A 153 20.17 -10.55 6.40
N ALA A 154 21.45 -10.77 6.73
CA ALA A 154 22.58 -10.24 5.96
C ALA A 154 22.77 -10.92 4.58
N LYS A 155 22.09 -12.05 4.30
CA LYS A 155 22.13 -12.73 3.00
C LYS A 155 21.12 -12.12 2.03
N HIS A 156 21.34 -10.86 1.68
CA HIS A 156 20.60 -10.15 0.64
C HIS A 156 21.53 -9.22 -0.14
N VAL A 157 21.11 -8.76 -1.31
CA VAL A 157 21.72 -7.61 -2.00
C VAL A 157 20.62 -6.70 -2.55
N ILE A 158 20.89 -5.39 -2.61
CA ILE A 158 20.00 -4.42 -3.24
C ILE A 158 20.60 -4.02 -4.58
N ALA A 159 19.78 -4.00 -5.62
CA ALA A 159 20.23 -3.66 -6.97
C ALA A 159 19.26 -2.73 -7.71
N ALA A 160 19.80 -1.82 -8.50
CA ALA A 160 19.02 -0.90 -9.34
C ALA A 160 18.17 -1.62 -10.38
N GLY A 161 17.02 -1.03 -10.72
CA GLY A 161 16.09 -1.53 -11.73
C GLY A 161 15.67 -2.97 -11.42
N ASN A 162 15.84 -3.87 -12.40
CA ASN A 162 15.52 -5.30 -12.26
C ASN A 162 16.70 -6.15 -11.75
N GLY A 163 17.84 -5.54 -11.36
CA GLY A 163 18.99 -6.24 -10.80
C GLY A 163 19.75 -7.14 -11.78
N ILE A 164 19.73 -6.81 -13.07
CA ILE A 164 20.47 -7.51 -14.13
C ILE A 164 21.80 -6.80 -14.45
N SER A 165 21.76 -5.47 -14.60
CA SER A 165 22.92 -4.65 -14.94
C SER A 165 23.76 -4.30 -13.72
N ALA A 166 25.08 -4.29 -13.87
CA ALA A 166 26.02 -3.94 -12.80
C ALA A 166 25.88 -2.48 -12.31
N GLU A 167 25.49 -1.57 -13.19
CA GLU A 167 25.36 -0.13 -12.93
C GLU A 167 23.89 0.30 -12.92
N SER A 168 23.60 1.35 -12.18
CA SER A 168 22.30 2.01 -12.19
C SER A 168 22.11 2.84 -13.48
N GLN A 169 20.88 3.25 -13.74
CA GLN A 169 20.56 4.26 -14.76
C GLN A 169 20.26 5.62 -14.12
N GLY A 170 20.83 5.88 -12.94
CA GLY A 170 20.55 7.09 -12.16
C GLY A 170 19.11 7.14 -11.63
N GLN A 171 18.51 5.99 -11.29
CA GLN A 171 17.15 5.95 -10.77
C GLN A 171 17.07 6.66 -9.41
N THR A 172 16.06 7.51 -9.25
CA THR A 172 15.57 7.90 -7.93
C THR A 172 14.56 6.86 -7.46
N ILE A 173 14.73 6.36 -6.25
CA ILE A 173 13.81 5.40 -5.65
C ILE A 173 12.55 6.13 -5.21
N THR A 174 11.40 5.61 -5.61
CA THR A 174 10.12 6.30 -5.44
C THR A 174 9.04 5.37 -4.87
N MET A 175 8.02 6.01 -4.33
CA MET A 175 6.82 5.38 -3.78
C MET A 175 5.62 5.82 -4.62
N THR A 176 5.03 4.90 -5.37
CA THR A 176 3.91 5.23 -6.27
C THR A 176 2.57 4.80 -5.66
N PRO A 177 1.48 5.55 -5.91
CA PRO A 177 0.16 5.19 -5.38
C PRO A 177 -0.32 3.77 -5.77
N SER A 178 0.12 3.25 -6.90
CA SER A 178 -0.22 1.87 -7.34
C SER A 178 0.41 0.78 -6.47
N GLY A 179 1.54 1.08 -5.82
CA GLY A 179 2.22 0.19 -4.88
C GLY A 179 1.82 0.45 -3.42
N GLN A 180 0.80 1.26 -3.16
CA GLN A 180 0.39 1.65 -1.80
C GLN A 180 -0.90 0.94 -1.39
N GLN A 181 -0.88 0.34 -0.19
CA GLN A 181 -2.06 -0.16 0.50
C GLN A 181 -2.08 0.35 1.96
N ALA A 182 -3.25 0.27 2.58
CA ALA A 182 -3.45 0.61 3.98
C ALA A 182 -4.31 -0.46 4.65
N THR A 183 -3.90 -0.91 5.82
CA THR A 183 -4.65 -1.87 6.62
C THR A 183 -5.18 -1.20 7.89
N VAL A 184 -6.50 -1.17 8.06
CA VAL A 184 -7.18 -0.56 9.21
C VAL A 184 -7.72 -1.64 10.13
N GLY A 185 -7.40 -1.56 11.42
CA GLY A 185 -7.97 -2.40 12.47
C GLY A 185 -9.00 -1.64 13.30
N VAL A 186 -10.17 -2.23 13.53
CA VAL A 186 -11.25 -1.67 14.35
C VAL A 186 -11.81 -2.71 15.33
N ALA A 187 -12.49 -2.26 16.38
CA ALA A 187 -13.22 -3.15 17.28
C ALA A 187 -14.29 -3.93 16.51
N ALA A 188 -14.30 -5.25 16.64
CA ALA A 188 -15.24 -6.11 15.92
C ALA A 188 -16.70 -5.75 16.22
N LYS A 189 -17.02 -5.46 17.49
CA LYS A 189 -18.34 -5.00 17.93
C LYS A 189 -18.79 -3.67 17.30
N GLY A 190 -17.84 -2.87 16.80
CA GLY A 190 -18.12 -1.57 16.20
C GLY A 190 -18.61 -1.66 14.76
N PHE A 191 -18.32 -2.74 14.04
CA PHE A 191 -18.66 -2.85 12.62
C PHE A 191 -20.18 -2.94 12.40
N GLY A 192 -20.73 -1.99 11.65
CA GLY A 192 -22.16 -1.86 11.39
C GLY A 192 -22.85 -0.78 12.23
N THR A 193 -22.15 -0.20 13.22
CA THR A 193 -22.67 0.87 14.09
C THR A 193 -22.55 2.26 13.46
N SER A 194 -21.68 2.44 12.46
CA SER A 194 -21.33 3.74 11.89
C SER A 194 -20.81 4.78 12.90
N ALA A 195 -20.33 4.36 14.08
CA ALA A 195 -20.01 5.26 15.19
C ALA A 195 -18.87 6.25 14.88
N THR A 196 -17.83 5.78 14.20
CA THR A 196 -16.63 6.58 13.89
C THR A 196 -16.44 6.78 12.38
N PRO A 197 -15.65 7.78 11.94
CA PRO A 197 -15.33 7.96 10.52
C PRO A 197 -14.71 6.71 9.88
N GLU A 198 -13.85 6.01 10.62
CA GLU A 198 -13.17 4.79 10.16
C GLU A 198 -14.18 3.66 9.93
N LEU A 199 -15.12 3.47 10.88
CA LEU A 199 -16.20 2.50 10.72
C LEU A 199 -17.11 2.85 9.55
N ARG A 200 -17.44 4.13 9.34
CA ARG A 200 -18.24 4.56 8.17
C ARG A 200 -17.53 4.30 6.85
N LEU A 201 -16.21 4.51 6.78
CA LEU A 201 -15.40 4.20 5.60
C LEU A 201 -15.34 2.69 5.33
N LEU A 202 -15.21 1.88 6.38
CA LEU A 202 -15.22 0.42 6.22
C LEU A 202 -16.62 -0.11 5.84
N GLU A 203 -17.68 0.47 6.40
CA GLU A 203 -19.07 0.14 6.07
C GLU A 203 -19.49 0.65 4.68
N SER A 204 -18.69 1.49 4.01
CA SER A 204 -18.95 1.85 2.61
C SER A 204 -18.41 0.82 1.60
N ALA A 205 -17.81 -0.28 2.07
CA ALA A 205 -17.35 -1.35 1.21
C ALA A 205 -18.49 -1.87 0.31
N PRO A 206 -18.29 -2.04 -1.01
CA PRO A 206 -19.37 -2.43 -1.92
C PRO A 206 -19.99 -3.79 -1.62
N TRP A 207 -19.25 -4.66 -0.93
CA TRP A 207 -19.71 -5.98 -0.52
C TRP A 207 -20.53 -5.96 0.78
N TYR A 208 -20.41 -4.91 1.60
CA TYR A 208 -21.12 -4.84 2.88
C TYR A 208 -22.56 -4.38 2.70
N GLN A 209 -23.51 -5.25 3.07
CA GLN A 209 -24.93 -5.01 2.91
C GLN A 209 -25.57 -4.62 4.25
N LYS A 210 -25.56 -3.32 4.58
CA LYS A 210 -26.10 -2.80 5.85
C LYS A 210 -27.57 -3.14 6.09
N SER A 211 -28.37 -3.35 5.04
CA SER A 211 -29.78 -3.78 5.11
C SER A 211 -29.97 -5.14 5.77
N LEU A 212 -28.95 -5.99 5.80
CA LEU A 212 -28.99 -7.29 6.49
C LEU A 212 -29.21 -7.14 8.01
N LYS A 213 -28.84 -6.00 8.60
CA LYS A 213 -29.11 -5.71 10.02
C LYS A 213 -30.60 -5.69 10.32
N SER A 214 -31.37 -4.90 9.58
CA SER A 214 -32.83 -4.80 9.77
C SER A 214 -33.53 -6.09 9.32
N GLN A 215 -32.99 -6.79 8.31
CA GLN A 215 -33.49 -8.10 7.93
C GLN A 215 -33.35 -9.12 9.07
N PHE A 216 -32.21 -9.17 9.76
CA PHE A 216 -32.01 -10.06 10.91
C PHE A 216 -32.97 -9.76 12.06
N ALA A 217 -33.16 -8.48 12.37
CA ALA A 217 -34.11 -8.05 13.40
C ALA A 217 -35.53 -8.56 13.10
N SER A 218 -35.97 -8.49 11.84
CA SER A 218 -37.26 -9.04 11.42
C SER A 218 -37.32 -10.57 11.58
N LEU A 219 -36.28 -11.29 11.17
CA LEU A 219 -36.21 -12.76 11.24
C LEU A 219 -36.24 -13.29 12.68
N THR A 220 -35.68 -12.53 13.62
CA THR A 220 -35.47 -12.95 15.01
C THR A 220 -36.41 -12.25 15.99
N SER A 221 -37.52 -11.65 15.52
CA SER A 221 -38.47 -10.91 16.36
C SER A 221 -39.02 -11.73 17.53
N ALA A 222 -39.17 -13.05 17.35
CA ALA A 222 -39.65 -13.99 18.37
C ALA A 222 -38.53 -14.60 19.23
N GLU A 223 -37.26 -14.31 18.93
CA GLU A 223 -36.11 -14.85 19.66
C GLU A 223 -35.68 -13.89 20.78
N ASN A 224 -35.38 -14.45 21.95
CA ASN A 224 -34.84 -13.70 23.08
C ASN A 224 -33.31 -13.76 23.06
N LEU A 225 -32.70 -12.92 22.21
CA LEU A 225 -31.24 -12.78 22.10
C LEU A 225 -30.68 -11.97 23.27
N ASP A 226 -29.46 -12.31 23.70
CA ASP A 226 -28.76 -11.63 24.79
C ASP A 226 -28.39 -10.19 24.40
N ASP A 227 -27.86 -9.99 23.18
CA ASP A 227 -27.63 -8.68 22.58
C ASP A 227 -28.11 -8.66 21.12
N LYS A 228 -29.34 -8.16 20.92
CA LYS A 228 -30.00 -8.10 19.61
C LYS A 228 -29.24 -7.24 18.59
N GLU A 229 -28.65 -6.13 19.03
CA GLU A 229 -27.98 -5.20 18.12
C GLU A 229 -26.63 -5.76 17.68
N LEU A 230 -25.86 -6.31 18.62
CA LEU A 230 -24.59 -6.95 18.31
C LEU A 230 -24.78 -8.19 17.43
N ALA A 231 -25.79 -9.02 17.71
CA ALA A 231 -26.14 -10.16 16.88
C ALA A 231 -26.50 -9.73 15.44
N ALA A 232 -27.28 -8.65 15.28
CA ALA A 232 -27.61 -8.10 13.96
C ALA A 232 -26.39 -7.55 13.21
N ASN A 233 -25.47 -6.88 13.90
CA ASN A 233 -24.20 -6.40 13.34
C ASN A 233 -23.34 -7.55 12.84
N VAL A 234 -23.13 -8.57 13.68
CA VAL A 234 -22.34 -9.75 13.34
C VAL A 234 -22.98 -10.54 12.20
N PHE A 235 -24.30 -10.70 12.21
CA PHE A 235 -25.03 -11.33 11.11
C PHE A 235 -24.80 -10.59 9.79
N ALA A 236 -24.95 -9.26 9.76
CA ALA A 236 -24.78 -8.47 8.56
C ALA A 236 -23.34 -8.55 8.02
N TYR A 237 -22.35 -8.48 8.90
CA TYR A 237 -20.93 -8.61 8.56
C TYR A 237 -20.61 -9.98 7.96
N LEU A 238 -20.91 -11.06 8.68
CA LEU A 238 -20.62 -12.42 8.24
C LEU A 238 -21.36 -12.76 6.95
N THR A 239 -22.67 -12.50 6.90
CA THR A 239 -23.48 -12.78 5.70
C THR A 239 -22.97 -12.02 4.49
N SER A 240 -22.54 -10.76 4.65
CA SER A 240 -21.94 -9.99 3.54
C SER A 240 -20.67 -10.65 3.01
N ILE A 241 -19.78 -11.14 3.88
CA ILE A 241 -18.56 -11.86 3.49
C ILE A 241 -18.90 -13.19 2.79
N TYR A 242 -19.84 -13.96 3.34
CA TYR A 242 -20.30 -15.22 2.75
C TYR A 242 -20.86 -15.01 1.33
N LEU A 243 -21.77 -14.04 1.18
CA LEU A 243 -22.39 -13.72 -0.10
C LEU A 243 -21.35 -13.23 -1.11
N LYS A 244 -20.44 -12.34 -0.70
CA LYS A 244 -19.39 -11.83 -1.59
C LYS A 244 -18.42 -12.93 -2.00
N THR A 245 -18.07 -13.85 -1.11
CA THR A 245 -17.21 -14.99 -1.44
C THR A 245 -17.88 -15.90 -2.46
N ALA A 246 -19.18 -16.20 -2.31
CA ALA A 246 -19.94 -16.97 -3.29
C ALA A 246 -20.04 -16.24 -4.65
N GLU A 247 -20.26 -14.92 -4.65
CA GLU A 247 -20.22 -14.09 -5.87
C GLU A 247 -18.86 -14.21 -6.59
N LEU A 248 -17.76 -14.05 -5.86
CA LEU A 248 -16.41 -14.11 -6.41
C LEU A 248 -16.06 -15.52 -6.89
N ALA A 249 -16.47 -16.56 -6.17
CA ALA A 249 -16.29 -17.94 -6.58
C ALA A 249 -16.98 -18.22 -7.92
N LYS A 250 -18.22 -17.74 -8.12
CA LYS A 250 -18.90 -17.83 -9.42
C LYS A 250 -18.27 -16.95 -10.50
N LYS A 251 -17.85 -15.73 -10.16
CA LYS A 251 -17.28 -14.78 -11.12
C LYS A 251 -15.93 -15.23 -11.67
N PHE A 252 -15.09 -15.80 -10.82
CA PHE A 252 -13.71 -16.15 -11.14
C PHE A 252 -13.49 -17.66 -11.30
N GLY A 253 -14.51 -18.48 -11.07
CA GLY A 253 -14.44 -19.95 -11.12
C GLY A 253 -13.46 -20.48 -10.08
N ILE A 254 -13.65 -20.12 -8.81
CA ILE A 254 -12.75 -20.49 -7.71
C ILE A 254 -13.28 -21.73 -7.00
N TYR A 255 -12.47 -22.79 -6.93
CA TYR A 255 -12.79 -23.95 -6.09
C TYR A 255 -12.86 -23.54 -4.61
N ILE A 256 -14.02 -23.73 -3.97
CA ILE A 256 -14.22 -23.48 -2.54
C ILE A 256 -14.64 -24.78 -1.88
N ASN A 257 -13.81 -25.33 -1.00
CA ASN A 257 -13.97 -26.69 -0.48
C ASN A 257 -14.23 -27.69 -1.63
N GLU A 258 -15.36 -28.39 -1.59
CA GLU A 258 -15.77 -29.41 -2.56
C GLU A 258 -16.61 -28.83 -3.71
N TRP A 259 -16.86 -27.50 -3.74
CA TRP A 259 -17.58 -26.88 -4.84
C TRP A 259 -16.67 -26.76 -6.07
N ASP A 260 -17.08 -27.41 -7.16
CA ASP A 260 -16.42 -27.35 -8.47
C ASP A 260 -17.13 -26.33 -9.39
N PRO A 261 -16.49 -25.22 -9.77
CA PRO A 261 -17.06 -24.25 -10.71
C PRO A 261 -17.43 -24.86 -12.08
N MET A 262 -16.72 -25.90 -12.54
CA MET A 262 -17.01 -26.55 -13.82
C MET A 262 -18.34 -27.31 -13.80
N SER A 263 -18.78 -27.77 -12.62
CA SER A 263 -20.11 -28.39 -12.44
C SER A 263 -21.27 -27.42 -12.70
N GLU A 264 -21.02 -26.11 -12.58
CA GLU A 264 -21.93 -25.02 -12.94
C GLU A 264 -21.56 -24.34 -14.27
N GLN A 265 -20.73 -24.97 -15.11
CA GLN A 265 -20.27 -24.46 -16.41
C GLN A 265 -19.51 -23.13 -16.32
N ILE A 266 -18.78 -22.92 -15.22
CA ILE A 266 -17.95 -21.74 -14.98
C ILE A 266 -16.48 -22.12 -15.18
N THR A 267 -15.85 -21.58 -16.24
CA THR A 267 -14.42 -21.81 -16.49
C THR A 267 -13.56 -21.07 -15.45
N PRO A 268 -12.71 -21.76 -14.68
CA PRO A 268 -11.75 -21.14 -13.78
C PRO A 268 -10.89 -20.12 -14.50
N ASN A 269 -10.80 -18.92 -13.94
CA ASN A 269 -9.92 -17.88 -14.46
C ASN A 269 -9.04 -17.23 -13.38
N ALA A 270 -9.19 -17.58 -12.09
CA ALA A 270 -8.29 -17.18 -11.01
C ALA A 270 -7.65 -18.40 -10.33
N ASN A 271 -6.47 -18.21 -9.74
CA ASN A 271 -5.72 -19.29 -9.07
C ASN A 271 -6.24 -19.64 -7.67
N GLY A 272 -7.25 -18.94 -7.17
CA GLY A 272 -7.78 -19.13 -5.81
C GLY A 272 -8.26 -17.83 -5.19
N LEU A 273 -8.69 -17.89 -3.92
CA LEU A 273 -9.06 -16.71 -3.13
C LEU A 273 -7.90 -15.71 -2.93
N THR A 274 -6.66 -16.20 -2.99
CA THR A 274 -5.44 -15.38 -2.81
C THR A 274 -4.97 -14.71 -4.10
N ASP A 275 -5.60 -14.99 -5.24
CA ASP A 275 -5.24 -14.36 -6.51
C ASP A 275 -5.40 -12.83 -6.42
N PRO A 276 -4.41 -12.03 -6.85
CA PRO A 276 -4.46 -10.57 -6.75
C PRO A 276 -5.73 -9.94 -7.32
N LYS A 277 -6.28 -10.44 -8.43
CA LYS A 277 -7.50 -9.86 -9.00
C LYS A 277 -8.74 -10.17 -8.16
N VAL A 278 -8.75 -11.28 -7.45
CA VAL A 278 -9.82 -11.65 -6.51
C VAL A 278 -9.73 -10.76 -5.27
N LYS A 279 -8.52 -10.57 -4.72
CA LYS A 279 -8.26 -9.60 -3.64
C LYS A 279 -8.72 -8.20 -4.03
N ASN A 280 -8.35 -7.72 -5.21
CA ASN A 280 -8.74 -6.41 -5.71
C ASN A 280 -10.26 -6.26 -5.89
N ALA A 281 -10.98 -7.34 -6.23
CA ALA A 281 -12.43 -7.33 -6.37
C ALA A 281 -13.21 -7.20 -5.04
N TRP A 282 -12.51 -7.28 -3.89
CA TRP A 282 -13.06 -6.89 -2.60
C TRP A 282 -12.99 -5.39 -2.35
N GLU A 283 -12.04 -4.68 -2.97
CA GLU A 283 -11.68 -3.28 -2.73
C GLU A 283 -11.19 -3.02 -1.28
N ILE A 284 -12.05 -3.24 -0.29
CA ILE A 284 -11.75 -3.29 1.14
C ILE A 284 -11.74 -4.76 1.55
N LEU A 285 -10.56 -5.38 1.57
CA LEU A 285 -10.37 -6.81 1.78
C LEU A 285 -10.34 -7.17 3.28
N PRO A 286 -11.24 -8.03 3.79
CA PRO A 286 -11.12 -8.54 5.16
C PRO A 286 -9.82 -9.33 5.38
N ARG A 287 -9.09 -8.99 6.44
CA ARG A 287 -7.82 -9.63 6.82
C ARG A 287 -7.89 -10.44 8.10
N THR A 288 -9.02 -10.46 8.79
CA THR A 288 -9.25 -11.31 9.96
C THR A 288 -10.19 -12.45 9.60
N LYS A 289 -9.89 -13.65 10.09
CA LYS A 289 -10.68 -14.85 9.90
C LYS A 289 -12.13 -14.61 10.33
N PRO A 290 -13.12 -14.79 9.43
CA PRO A 290 -14.51 -14.49 9.75
C PRO A 290 -15.05 -15.23 10.97
N SER A 291 -14.67 -16.49 11.21
CA SER A 291 -15.15 -17.25 12.36
C SER A 291 -14.78 -16.65 13.72
N LYS A 292 -13.73 -15.81 13.80
CA LYS A 292 -13.31 -15.16 15.04
C LYS A 292 -14.37 -14.22 15.60
N ILE A 293 -15.15 -13.54 14.75
CA ILE A 293 -16.15 -12.58 15.23
C ILE A 293 -17.28 -13.24 16.04
N VAL A 294 -17.48 -14.56 15.88
CA VAL A 294 -18.47 -15.30 16.66
C VAL A 294 -18.12 -15.29 18.16
N GLU A 295 -16.85 -15.13 18.51
CA GLU A 295 -16.36 -15.10 19.90
C GLU A 295 -16.83 -13.87 20.69
N ILE A 296 -17.31 -12.81 20.02
CA ILE A 296 -17.83 -11.60 20.69
C ILE A 296 -19.31 -11.74 21.10
N LEU A 297 -19.97 -12.83 20.69
CA LEU A 297 -21.36 -13.12 21.00
C LEU A 297 -21.45 -14.13 22.14
N SER A 298 -22.59 -14.15 22.82
CA SER A 298 -22.94 -15.30 23.66
C SER A 298 -23.06 -16.57 22.81
N LYS A 299 -22.94 -17.74 23.45
CA LYS A 299 -23.14 -19.03 22.76
C LYS A 299 -24.54 -19.17 22.15
N SER A 300 -25.55 -18.52 22.75
CA SER A 300 -26.94 -18.53 22.25
C SER A 300 -27.05 -17.68 20.98
N ASP A 301 -26.58 -16.43 21.06
CA ASP A 301 -26.65 -15.47 19.96
C ASP A 301 -25.81 -15.92 18.77
N ALA A 302 -24.62 -16.47 19.01
CA ALA A 302 -23.78 -17.09 17.98
C ALA A 302 -24.54 -18.17 17.19
N LYS A 303 -25.27 -19.06 17.88
CA LYS A 303 -26.07 -20.10 17.21
C LYS A 303 -27.22 -19.49 16.40
N ALA A 304 -27.91 -18.49 16.95
CA ALA A 304 -28.98 -17.78 16.26
C ALA A 304 -28.46 -17.12 14.97
N VAL A 305 -27.35 -16.39 15.05
CA VAL A 305 -26.70 -15.76 13.88
C VAL A 305 -26.35 -16.82 12.84
N MET A 306 -25.58 -17.85 13.19
CA MET A 306 -25.10 -18.85 12.23
C MET A 306 -26.25 -19.61 11.55
N LYS A 307 -27.35 -19.90 12.27
CA LYS A 307 -28.54 -20.55 11.72
C LYS A 307 -29.19 -19.74 10.59
N HIS A 308 -29.17 -18.42 10.67
CA HIS A 308 -29.83 -17.54 9.71
C HIS A 308 -28.98 -17.20 8.48
N ILE A 309 -27.67 -17.49 8.49
CA ILE A 309 -26.78 -17.19 7.36
C ILE A 309 -27.04 -18.14 6.18
N LYS A 310 -27.15 -19.45 6.43
CA LYS A 310 -27.29 -20.46 5.37
C LYS A 310 -28.47 -20.17 4.42
N PRO A 311 -29.69 -19.82 4.91
CA PRO A 311 -30.80 -19.44 4.03
C PRO A 311 -30.52 -18.21 3.13
N GLN A 312 -29.65 -17.29 3.54
CA GLN A 312 -29.30 -16.12 2.72
C GLN A 312 -28.45 -16.50 1.51
N LEU A 313 -27.56 -17.50 1.66
CA LEU A 313 -26.81 -18.07 0.56
C LEU A 313 -27.74 -18.86 -0.37
N GLN A 314 -28.56 -19.75 0.19
CA GLN A 314 -29.43 -20.65 -0.58
C GLN A 314 -30.50 -19.92 -1.41
N SER A 315 -30.91 -18.71 -1.01
CA SER A 315 -31.85 -17.91 -1.79
C SER A 315 -31.22 -17.20 -3.00
N ARG A 316 -29.88 -17.20 -3.11
CA ARG A 316 -29.12 -16.46 -4.13
C ARG A 316 -28.18 -17.35 -4.97
N TYR A 317 -27.73 -18.46 -4.40
CA TYR A 317 -26.74 -19.36 -4.98
C TYR A 317 -27.21 -20.81 -4.92
N SER A 318 -26.55 -21.69 -5.68
CA SER A 318 -26.87 -23.13 -5.69
C SER A 318 -26.70 -23.73 -4.29
N GLU A 319 -27.38 -24.85 -4.02
CA GLU A 319 -27.23 -25.57 -2.74
C GLU A 319 -25.77 -25.99 -2.50
N SER A 320 -25.10 -26.48 -3.54
CA SER A 320 -23.70 -26.93 -3.46
C SER A 320 -22.77 -25.77 -3.08
N LEU A 321 -22.86 -24.64 -3.78
CA LEU A 321 -22.03 -23.47 -3.48
C LEU A 321 -22.34 -22.93 -2.08
N SER A 322 -23.62 -22.83 -1.74
CA SER A 322 -24.08 -22.34 -0.44
C SER A 322 -23.56 -23.19 0.71
N LYS A 323 -23.66 -24.52 0.61
CA LYS A 323 -23.14 -25.46 1.61
C LYS A 323 -21.62 -25.31 1.77
N ASN A 324 -20.88 -25.30 0.65
CA ASN A 324 -19.41 -25.26 0.68
C ASN A 324 -18.86 -23.93 1.21
N VAL A 325 -19.44 -22.80 0.80
CA VAL A 325 -19.05 -21.48 1.31
C VAL A 325 -19.37 -21.35 2.80
N PHE A 326 -20.55 -21.79 3.23
CA PHE A 326 -20.92 -21.79 4.65
C PHE A 326 -19.94 -22.63 5.47
N GLN A 327 -19.68 -23.87 5.05
CA GLN A 327 -18.78 -24.79 5.74
C GLN A 327 -17.34 -24.27 5.77
N TYR A 328 -16.85 -23.72 4.66
CA TYR A 328 -15.49 -23.17 4.55
C TYR A 328 -15.17 -22.18 5.68
N PHE A 329 -16.02 -21.18 5.91
CA PHE A 329 -15.76 -20.22 6.99
C PHE A 329 -16.22 -20.73 8.36
N GLN A 330 -17.19 -21.65 8.44
CA GLN A 330 -17.52 -22.31 9.71
C GLN A 330 -16.31 -23.06 10.28
N ASP A 331 -15.56 -23.76 9.43
CA ASP A 331 -14.35 -24.52 9.79
C ASP A 331 -13.11 -23.61 9.93
N GLY A 332 -13.30 -22.28 9.86
CA GLY A 332 -12.24 -21.29 10.07
C GLY A 332 -11.38 -21.02 8.84
N GLY A 333 -11.95 -21.16 7.64
CA GLY A 333 -11.36 -20.68 6.39
C GLY A 333 -11.11 -19.16 6.39
N GLU A 334 -10.10 -18.74 5.65
CA GLU A 334 -9.67 -17.34 5.54
C GLU A 334 -10.22 -16.69 4.28
N VAL A 335 -10.44 -15.37 4.28
CA VAL A 335 -10.94 -14.69 3.07
C VAL A 335 -9.89 -14.69 1.95
N ALA A 336 -8.60 -14.48 2.25
CA ALA A 336 -7.54 -14.43 1.26
C ALA A 336 -6.14 -14.73 1.84
N GLY A 337 -5.91 -15.98 2.24
CA GLY A 337 -4.63 -16.43 2.81
C GLY A 337 -4.51 -16.10 4.30
N HIS A 338 -3.31 -16.20 4.88
CA HIS A 338 -3.11 -16.06 6.32
C HIS A 338 -3.68 -14.73 6.86
N GLY A 339 -4.59 -14.83 7.84
CA GLY A 339 -5.25 -13.68 8.46
C GLY A 339 -4.47 -13.12 9.67
N ILE A 340 -4.74 -11.86 10.00
CA ILE A 340 -4.28 -11.20 11.22
C ILE A 340 -5.36 -11.44 12.28
N ASN A 341 -5.18 -12.55 13.02
CA ASN A 341 -6.23 -13.15 13.87
C ASN A 341 -6.01 -12.97 15.38
N ASN A 342 -4.89 -12.36 15.77
CA ASN A 342 -4.49 -12.15 17.17
C ASN A 342 -4.54 -10.67 17.59
N ALA A 343 -5.06 -9.79 16.74
CA ALA A 343 -5.18 -8.38 17.04
C ALA A 343 -6.35 -8.10 17.99
N THR A 344 -6.15 -7.14 18.88
CA THR A 344 -7.11 -6.74 19.91
C THR A 344 -7.17 -5.22 20.07
N VAL A 345 -8.28 -4.74 20.61
CA VAL A 345 -8.48 -3.32 20.97
C VAL A 345 -9.09 -3.15 22.36
N GLY A 346 -9.17 -1.91 22.84
CA GLY A 346 -9.86 -1.56 24.09
C GLY A 346 -8.95 -1.59 25.31
N ASP A 347 -9.44 -2.11 26.44
CA ASP A 347 -8.65 -2.26 27.67
C ASP A 347 -7.64 -3.42 27.52
N LYS A 348 -6.37 -3.17 27.84
CA LYS A 348 -5.31 -4.19 27.84
C LYS A 348 -5.59 -5.37 28.78
N HIS A 349 -6.33 -5.15 29.87
CA HIS A 349 -6.64 -6.20 30.85
C HIS A 349 -7.87 -7.03 30.48
N SER A 350 -8.72 -6.50 29.62
CA SER A 350 -9.90 -7.19 29.07
C SER A 350 -10.01 -6.88 27.57
N PRO A 351 -9.06 -7.38 26.76
CA PRO A 351 -8.94 -7.02 25.36
C PRO A 351 -10.12 -7.53 24.55
N GLU A 352 -10.57 -6.72 23.60
CA GLU A 352 -11.64 -7.05 22.68
C GLU A 352 -11.09 -7.42 21.31
N LEU A 353 -11.81 -8.26 20.56
CA LEU A 353 -11.38 -8.66 19.22
C LEU A 353 -11.27 -7.43 18.29
N ALA A 354 -10.13 -7.31 17.61
CA ALA A 354 -9.97 -6.42 16.47
C ALA A 354 -10.18 -7.19 15.16
N ILE A 355 -10.88 -6.59 14.21
CA ILE A 355 -10.97 -7.08 12.83
C ILE A 355 -10.29 -6.08 11.89
N LEU A 356 -9.54 -6.61 10.93
CA LEU A 356 -8.68 -5.83 10.04
C LEU A 356 -9.18 -5.85 8.61
N PHE A 357 -8.93 -4.75 7.90
CA PHE A 357 -9.31 -4.56 6.51
C PHE A 357 -8.21 -3.87 5.72
N GLU A 358 -7.85 -4.46 4.59
CA GLU A 358 -6.82 -3.96 3.68
C GLU A 358 -7.47 -3.23 2.51
N PHE A 359 -7.21 -1.93 2.38
CA PHE A 359 -7.62 -1.12 1.25
C PHE A 359 -6.68 -1.40 0.09
N ARG A 360 -7.18 -2.15 -0.90
CA ARG A 360 -6.43 -2.55 -2.11
C ARG A 360 -6.01 -1.35 -2.96
N THR A 361 -6.80 -0.28 -2.89
CA THR A 361 -6.46 1.07 -3.38
C THR A 361 -6.74 2.04 -2.26
N VAL A 362 -5.77 2.87 -1.88
CA VAL A 362 -5.94 3.79 -0.74
C VAL A 362 -6.87 4.96 -1.10
N PRO A 363 -8.02 5.11 -0.42
CA PRO A 363 -8.98 6.16 -0.71
C PRO A 363 -8.50 7.53 -0.21
N ASN A 364 -9.12 8.61 -0.68
CA ASN A 364 -8.73 9.99 -0.35
C ASN A 364 -8.64 10.25 1.16
N GLU A 365 -9.55 9.65 1.92
CA GLU A 365 -9.66 9.72 3.38
C GLU A 365 -8.42 9.18 4.09
N LEU A 366 -7.68 8.26 3.46
CA LEU A 366 -6.48 7.63 4.01
C LEU A 366 -5.18 8.10 3.34
N GLN A 367 -5.26 8.97 2.33
CA GLN A 367 -4.08 9.49 1.61
C GLN A 367 -3.12 10.30 2.50
N SER A 368 -3.58 10.83 3.63
CA SER A 368 -2.73 11.57 4.58
C SER A 368 -1.78 10.67 5.37
N TYR A 369 -2.07 9.37 5.48
CA TYR A 369 -1.27 8.39 6.21
C TYR A 369 -0.10 7.84 5.39
N LEU A 370 -0.13 8.02 4.07
CA LEU A 370 0.89 7.51 3.18
C LEU A 370 2.04 8.50 2.98
N PRO A 371 3.28 8.00 2.83
CA PRO A 371 4.39 8.83 2.36
C PRO A 371 4.13 9.24 0.91
N LYS A 372 4.42 10.50 0.61
CA LYS A 372 4.36 11.04 -0.75
C LYS A 372 5.76 11.43 -1.12
N THR A 373 6.34 10.76 -2.11
CA THR A 373 7.61 11.21 -2.67
C THR A 373 7.36 12.62 -3.21
N GLU A 374 8.14 13.61 -2.77
CA GLU A 374 8.10 14.90 -3.41
C GLU A 374 8.46 14.70 -4.86
N SER A 375 7.45 14.84 -5.71
CA SER A 375 7.62 14.81 -7.14
C SER A 375 8.52 16.01 -7.48
N THR A 376 9.77 15.74 -7.85
CA THR A 376 10.68 16.76 -8.40
C THR A 376 10.15 17.32 -9.71
N THR A 377 9.27 16.58 -10.38
CA THR A 377 8.19 17.19 -11.14
C THR A 377 7.29 17.93 -10.15
N LYS A 378 7.53 19.24 -9.92
CA LYS A 378 6.40 20.14 -9.64
C LYS A 378 5.24 19.60 -10.48
N SER A 379 4.13 19.23 -9.87
CA SER A 379 2.90 19.15 -10.64
C SER A 379 2.73 20.55 -11.18
N GLU A 380 3.31 20.81 -12.35
CA GLU A 380 2.91 21.91 -13.19
C GLU A 380 1.45 21.59 -13.42
N VAL A 381 0.59 22.17 -12.58
CA VAL A 381 -0.70 22.61 -13.04
C VAL A 381 -0.33 23.44 -14.26
N LYS A 382 -0.38 22.77 -15.41
CA LYS A 382 -0.13 23.36 -16.71
C LYS A 382 -0.96 24.62 -16.71
N LEU A 383 -0.32 25.77 -16.93
CA LEU A 383 -0.91 27.09 -16.71
C LEU A 383 -2.29 27.26 -17.39
N LEU A 384 -2.54 26.48 -18.44
CA LEU A 384 -3.79 26.46 -19.20
C LEU A 384 -4.88 25.54 -18.64
N ASP A 385 -4.54 24.61 -17.74
CA ASP A 385 -5.46 23.63 -17.16
C ASP A 385 -6.44 24.24 -16.16
N GLN A 386 -6.16 25.46 -15.67
CA GLN A 386 -7.07 26.24 -14.82
C GLN A 386 -8.29 26.84 -15.57
N PHE A 387 -8.30 26.81 -16.90
CA PHE A 387 -9.39 27.35 -17.72
C PHE A 387 -10.31 26.25 -18.22
N ASP A 388 -11.61 26.55 -18.28
CA ASP A 388 -12.60 25.73 -18.98
C ASP A 388 -12.25 25.60 -20.48
N PRO A 389 -12.77 24.59 -21.20
CA PRO A 389 -12.39 24.32 -22.58
C PRO A 389 -12.58 25.50 -23.56
N MET A 390 -13.61 26.33 -23.37
CA MET A 390 -13.87 27.48 -24.25
C MET A 390 -12.90 28.62 -23.96
N LYS A 391 -12.73 28.99 -22.68
CA LYS A 391 -11.77 30.04 -22.28
C LYS A 391 -10.34 29.62 -22.62
N ARG A 392 -9.99 28.35 -22.42
CA ARG A 392 -8.68 27.78 -22.77
C ARG A 392 -8.32 27.96 -24.24
N LYS A 393 -9.26 27.71 -25.16
CA LYS A 393 -9.03 27.87 -26.60
C LYS A 393 -8.72 29.33 -26.96
N THR A 394 -9.46 30.27 -26.39
CA THR A 394 -9.25 31.71 -26.59
C THR A 394 -7.91 32.18 -26.03
N VAL A 395 -7.55 31.73 -24.82
CA VAL A 395 -6.25 32.05 -24.19
C VAL A 395 -5.10 31.52 -25.05
N ILE A 396 -5.20 30.28 -25.54
CA ILE A 396 -4.17 29.69 -26.41
C ILE A 396 -3.97 30.52 -27.69
N GLN A 397 -5.04 30.98 -28.33
CA GLN A 397 -4.94 31.78 -29.55
C GLN A 397 -4.25 33.13 -29.31
N GLN A 398 -4.57 33.81 -28.20
CA GLN A 398 -3.94 35.10 -27.87
C GLN A 398 -2.47 34.94 -27.48
N VAL A 399 -2.15 33.90 -26.70
CA VAL A 399 -0.76 33.53 -26.38
C VAL A 399 0.04 33.20 -27.62
N GLU A 400 -0.53 32.44 -28.56
CA GLU A 400 0.12 32.09 -29.82
C GLU A 400 0.45 33.35 -30.63
N SER A 401 -0.48 34.29 -30.74
CA SER A 401 -0.27 35.57 -31.44
C SER A 401 0.90 36.36 -30.84
N LEU A 402 0.98 36.44 -29.51
CA LEU A 402 2.09 37.13 -28.83
C LEU A 402 3.43 36.44 -29.07
N VAL A 403 3.47 35.11 -29.03
CA VAL A 403 4.68 34.34 -29.28
C VAL A 403 5.12 34.44 -30.75
N GLN A 404 4.19 34.47 -31.71
CA GLN A 404 4.56 34.68 -33.11
C GLN A 404 5.18 36.07 -33.32
N ASN A 405 4.61 37.10 -32.69
CA ASN A 405 5.03 38.49 -32.82
C ASN A 405 6.24 38.88 -31.94
N SER A 406 6.81 37.95 -31.17
CA SER A 406 7.90 38.25 -30.21
C SER A 406 9.29 38.48 -30.83
N GLY A 407 9.42 38.45 -32.17
CA GLY A 407 10.73 38.29 -32.82
C GLY A 407 11.47 37.06 -32.26
N ASP A 408 12.79 37.12 -32.11
CA ASP A 408 13.62 36.00 -31.62
C ASP A 408 13.59 35.82 -30.10
N ALA A 409 12.86 36.65 -29.35
CA ALA A 409 12.89 36.65 -27.88
C ALA A 409 12.39 35.32 -27.30
N PHE A 410 11.28 34.79 -27.83
CA PHE A 410 10.77 33.48 -27.44
C PHE A 410 11.75 32.36 -27.81
N ASP A 411 12.33 32.41 -29.01
CA ASP A 411 13.23 31.37 -29.49
C ASP A 411 14.50 31.28 -28.61
N LYS A 412 15.08 32.43 -28.21
CA LYS A 412 16.20 32.49 -27.28
C LYS A 412 15.86 31.94 -25.91
N TRP A 413 14.72 32.35 -25.34
CA TRP A 413 14.26 31.82 -24.05
C TRP A 413 14.04 30.30 -24.11
N TYR A 414 13.45 29.80 -25.20
CA TYR A 414 13.15 28.39 -25.34
C TYR A 414 14.42 27.53 -25.47
N GLN A 415 15.49 28.03 -26.10
CA GLN A 415 16.78 27.31 -26.07
C GLN A 415 17.31 27.24 -24.63
N SER A 416 17.37 28.36 -23.91
CA SER A 416 17.85 28.39 -22.51
C SER A 416 17.00 27.49 -21.59
N TYR A 417 15.68 27.43 -21.80
CA TYR A 417 14.77 26.53 -21.09
C TYR A 417 15.05 25.05 -21.40
N ARG A 418 15.42 24.72 -22.65
CA ARG A 418 15.77 23.34 -23.01
C ARG A 418 17.13 22.95 -22.45
N ASP A 419 18.09 23.86 -22.49
CA ASP A 419 19.42 23.65 -21.93
C ASP A 419 19.36 23.42 -20.41
N SER A 420 18.54 24.18 -19.67
CA SER A 420 18.35 23.96 -18.22
C SER A 420 17.68 22.62 -17.87
N MET A 421 17.00 22.01 -18.85
CA MET A 421 16.37 20.69 -18.75
C MET A 421 17.23 19.58 -19.38
N ASN A 422 18.50 19.85 -19.73
CA ASN A 422 19.41 18.94 -20.44
C ASN A 422 18.82 18.38 -21.75
N GLN A 423 18.06 19.18 -22.48
CA GLN A 423 17.45 18.80 -23.76
C GLN A 423 18.19 19.44 -24.96
N PRO A 424 18.33 18.76 -26.11
CA PRO A 424 19.06 19.30 -27.25
C PRO A 424 18.36 20.52 -27.88
N PRO A 425 19.11 21.46 -28.49
CA PRO A 425 18.54 22.67 -29.11
C PRO A 425 17.69 22.35 -30.35
N VAL A 426 16.78 23.26 -30.70
CA VAL A 426 15.82 23.05 -31.80
C VAL A 426 15.76 24.23 -32.79
N LYS A 427 15.51 23.97 -34.08
CA LYS A 427 15.51 25.03 -35.12
C LYS A 427 14.21 25.85 -35.24
N ASN A 428 13.09 25.36 -34.72
CA ASN A 428 11.76 26.00 -34.84
C ASN A 428 11.06 26.05 -33.48
N ALA A 429 11.64 26.77 -32.52
CA ALA A 429 11.19 26.78 -31.13
C ALA A 429 9.71 27.19 -30.98
N LYS A 430 9.26 28.25 -31.66
CA LYS A 430 7.83 28.63 -31.71
C LYS A 430 6.88 27.54 -32.22
N LYS A 431 7.32 26.63 -33.09
CA LYS A 431 6.48 25.53 -33.61
C LYS A 431 6.51 24.31 -32.69
N ILE A 432 7.63 24.07 -32.03
CA ILE A 432 7.90 22.86 -31.23
C ILE A 432 7.40 23.03 -29.80
N ALA A 433 7.45 24.25 -29.26
CA ALA A 433 7.00 24.53 -27.90
C ALA A 433 5.51 24.24 -27.74
N SER A 434 5.16 23.59 -26.63
CA SER A 434 3.77 23.33 -26.25
C SER A 434 3.05 24.64 -25.89
N ALA A 435 1.71 24.62 -25.96
CA ALA A 435 0.90 25.78 -25.58
C ALA A 435 1.14 26.24 -24.13
N ASN A 436 1.48 25.32 -23.21
CA ASN A 436 1.80 25.68 -21.83
C ASN A 436 3.15 26.37 -21.68
N GLN A 437 4.18 25.94 -22.44
CA GLN A 437 5.47 26.60 -22.45
C GLN A 437 5.37 28.02 -23.04
N LYS A 438 4.53 28.19 -24.06
CA LYS A 438 4.19 29.51 -24.61
C LYS A 438 3.47 30.39 -23.59
N ALA A 439 2.48 29.84 -22.89
CA ALA A 439 1.73 30.56 -21.86
C ALA A 439 2.61 30.95 -20.66
N GLN A 440 3.52 30.07 -20.26
CA GLN A 440 4.51 30.35 -19.22
C GLN A 440 5.43 31.51 -19.62
N TRP A 441 5.97 31.48 -20.84
CA TRP A 441 6.82 32.56 -21.33
C TRP A 441 6.08 33.92 -21.32
N VAL A 442 4.83 33.96 -21.82
CA VAL A 442 4.00 35.18 -21.80
C VAL A 442 3.72 35.65 -20.37
N LYS A 443 3.44 34.73 -19.43
CA LYS A 443 3.22 35.09 -18.01
C LYS A 443 4.46 35.72 -17.38
N GLU A 444 5.65 35.21 -17.69
CA GLU A 444 6.92 35.66 -17.12
C GLU A 444 7.44 36.95 -17.78
N HIS A 445 7.30 37.07 -19.11
CA HIS A 445 7.96 38.12 -19.89
C HIS A 445 6.99 39.21 -20.38
N ASN A 446 5.69 38.93 -20.37
CA ASN A 446 4.61 39.86 -20.74
C ASN A 446 3.47 39.82 -19.70
N PRO A 447 3.75 40.01 -18.40
CA PRO A 447 2.78 39.78 -17.33
C PRO A 447 1.51 40.64 -17.44
N GLN A 448 1.61 41.86 -17.99
CA GLN A 448 0.44 42.73 -18.22
C GLN A 448 -0.48 42.18 -19.31
N GLU A 449 0.08 41.69 -20.42
CA GLU A 449 -0.68 41.03 -21.48
C GLU A 449 -1.26 39.71 -20.99
N TRP A 450 -0.51 38.95 -20.18
CA TRP A 450 -1.04 37.75 -19.54
C TRP A 450 -2.29 38.04 -18.71
N GLN A 451 -2.26 39.08 -17.84
CA GLN A 451 -3.43 39.49 -17.06
C GLN A 451 -4.61 39.90 -17.95
N ARG A 452 -4.35 40.61 -19.05
CA ARG A 452 -5.39 40.99 -20.03
C ARG A 452 -6.02 39.77 -20.72
N ILE A 453 -5.22 38.75 -21.03
CA ILE A 453 -5.68 37.52 -21.72
C ILE A 453 -6.55 36.65 -20.81
N ILE A 454 -6.25 36.62 -19.50
CA ILE A 454 -6.91 35.70 -18.55
C ILE A 454 -8.08 36.32 -17.80
N ALA A 455 -8.24 37.65 -17.82
CA ALA A 455 -9.47 38.32 -17.42
C ALA A 455 -10.63 37.79 -18.27
#